data_AF-A0A3M1IWF5-F1
#
_entry.id   AF-A0A3M1IWF5-F1
#
_cell.length_a   1.000
_cell.length_b   1.000
_cell.length_c   1.000
_cell.angle_alpha   90.00
_cell.angle_beta   90.00
_cell.angle_gamma   90.00
#
_symmetry.space_group_name_H-M   'P 1'
#
loop_
_entity.id
_entity.type
_entity.pdbx_description
1 polymer ?
#
loop_
_entity_poly.entity_id
_entity_poly.type
_entity_poly.pdbx_seq_one_letter_code
_entity_poly.pdbx_strand_id
1 'polypeptide(L)'
;MSDKMSEELRSGALIYHSQPKPGKLEVTPTKPLGNQRDLALAYSPGVAAACEAIAEDPSEAARLTIRSNLVAVVTNGTAVLGLGSIGPLASKPVMEGKAVLFKKFAGIDVFDIEVDSGDPDHFCEVVAALEPTFGGINLEDIKAPECFQIEDALKKRMKIPVFHDDQHGTAIIVAAAVLNGLKYAGKRLDEVKIVTSGAGAAALACLNMLLSMGAKREN
;
A
#
# COMPACT_ATOMS: atom_id res chain seq x y z
N MET A 1 19.00 -3.57 -11.80
CA MET A 1 18.43 -4.91 -11.57
C MET A 1 17.94 -5.60 -12.86
N SER A 2 17.84 -4.93 -14.02
CA SER A 2 17.49 -5.57 -15.30
C SER A 2 18.57 -6.52 -15.86
N ASP A 3 19.84 -6.33 -15.49
CA ASP A 3 20.97 -6.99 -16.15
C ASP A 3 21.18 -8.48 -15.82
N LYS A 4 20.27 -9.13 -15.09
CA LYS A 4 20.37 -10.57 -14.74
C LYS A 4 19.06 -11.35 -14.79
N MET A 5 18.03 -10.87 -15.49
CA MET A 5 16.84 -11.70 -15.72
C MET A 5 17.09 -12.63 -16.91
N SER A 6 16.93 -13.95 -16.71
CA SER A 6 16.99 -14.90 -17.83
C SER A 6 15.88 -14.59 -18.84
N GLU A 7 16.11 -14.88 -20.12
CA GLU A 7 15.10 -14.70 -21.17
C GLU A 7 13.83 -15.49 -20.87
N GLU A 8 13.99 -16.68 -20.29
CA GLU A 8 12.88 -17.54 -19.87
C GLU A 8 12.02 -16.87 -18.79
N LEU A 9 12.63 -16.31 -17.74
CA LEU A 9 11.90 -15.61 -16.68
C LEU A 9 11.22 -14.36 -17.22
N ARG A 10 11.89 -13.62 -18.11
CA ARG A 10 11.32 -12.43 -18.76
C ARG A 10 10.08 -12.79 -19.58
N SER A 11 10.19 -13.80 -20.44
CA SER A 11 9.08 -14.28 -21.28
C SER A 11 7.93 -14.79 -20.41
N GLY A 12 8.24 -15.59 -19.39
CA GLY A 12 7.27 -16.11 -18.43
C GLY A 12 6.52 -15.00 -17.69
N ALA A 13 7.21 -13.94 -17.25
CA ALA A 13 6.57 -12.80 -16.60
C ALA A 13 5.60 -12.07 -17.53
N LEU A 14 5.98 -11.82 -18.80
CA LEU A 14 5.10 -11.15 -19.76
C LEU A 14 3.86 -11.99 -20.10
N ILE A 15 4.03 -13.31 -20.24
CA ILE A 15 2.91 -14.24 -20.45
C ILE A 15 2.00 -14.23 -19.22
N TYR A 16 2.55 -14.34 -18.01
CA TYR A 16 1.80 -14.30 -16.76
C TYR A 16 0.93 -13.04 -16.61
N HIS A 17 1.42 -11.89 -17.07
CA HIS A 17 0.68 -10.62 -17.00
C HIS A 17 -0.35 -10.42 -18.12
N SER A 18 -0.28 -11.18 -19.22
CA SER A 18 -1.12 -10.95 -20.41
C SER A 18 -2.15 -12.04 -20.67
N GLN A 19 -1.93 -13.26 -20.16
CA GLN A 19 -2.72 -14.44 -20.49
C GLN A 19 -3.30 -15.13 -19.24
N PRO A 20 -4.49 -15.73 -19.34
CA PRO A 20 -5.44 -15.66 -20.47
C PRO A 20 -6.19 -14.32 -20.56
N LYS A 21 -6.07 -13.49 -19.53
CA LYS A 21 -6.65 -12.15 -19.44
C LYS A 21 -5.56 -11.22 -18.86
N PRO A 22 -5.40 -9.98 -19.37
CA PRO A 22 -4.42 -9.06 -18.83
C PRO A 22 -4.67 -8.66 -17.38
N GLY A 23 -3.59 -8.36 -16.66
CA GLY A 23 -3.60 -7.90 -15.27
C GLY A 23 -3.67 -9.05 -14.27
N LYS A 24 -3.54 -8.71 -12.98
CA LYS A 24 -3.46 -9.71 -11.89
C LYS A 24 -4.67 -9.75 -10.98
N LEU A 25 -5.62 -8.84 -11.14
CA LEU A 25 -6.79 -8.71 -10.29
C LEU A 25 -8.06 -8.46 -11.09
N GLU A 26 -9.20 -8.75 -10.47
CA GLU A 26 -10.52 -8.44 -10.98
C GLU A 26 -11.48 -8.12 -9.84
N VAL A 27 -12.61 -7.48 -10.17
CA VAL A 27 -13.67 -7.18 -9.21
C VAL A 27 -14.78 -8.22 -9.39
N THR A 28 -15.08 -8.95 -8.32
CA THR A 28 -16.10 -10.00 -8.32
C THR A 28 -17.20 -9.67 -7.31
N PRO A 29 -18.49 -9.69 -7.72
CA PRO A 29 -19.61 -9.48 -6.80
C PRO A 29 -19.64 -10.52 -5.68
N THR A 30 -19.91 -10.08 -4.45
CA THR A 30 -20.02 -10.97 -3.28
C THR A 30 -21.46 -11.36 -2.94
N LYS A 31 -22.45 -10.67 -3.53
CA LYS A 31 -23.88 -10.95 -3.35
C LYS A 31 -24.46 -11.59 -4.61
N PRO A 32 -25.45 -12.49 -4.49
CA PRO A 32 -26.17 -13.03 -5.64
C PRO A 32 -26.76 -11.92 -6.50
N LEU A 33 -26.81 -12.15 -7.82
CA LEU A 33 -27.41 -11.26 -8.82
C LEU A 33 -28.25 -12.07 -9.82
N GLY A 34 -28.80 -13.20 -9.39
CA GLY A 34 -29.35 -14.23 -10.29
C GLY A 34 -30.81 -14.03 -10.67
N ASN A 35 -31.53 -13.12 -9.99
CA ASN A 35 -32.96 -12.91 -10.19
C ASN A 35 -33.35 -11.44 -9.98
N GLN A 36 -34.61 -11.10 -10.28
CA GLN A 36 -35.13 -9.74 -10.18
C GLN A 36 -35.07 -9.16 -8.76
N ARG A 37 -35.30 -9.98 -7.73
CA ARG A 37 -35.23 -9.55 -6.33
C ARG A 37 -33.79 -9.19 -5.96
N ASP A 38 -32.82 -10.00 -6.36
CA ASP A 38 -31.40 -9.74 -6.10
C ASP A 38 -30.96 -8.42 -6.76
N LEU A 39 -31.34 -8.19 -8.01
CA LEU A 39 -31.03 -6.95 -8.74
C LEU A 39 -31.69 -5.73 -8.09
N ALA A 40 -32.94 -5.87 -7.64
CA ALA A 40 -33.67 -4.80 -6.95
C ALA A 40 -33.06 -4.46 -5.58
N LEU A 41 -32.37 -5.39 -4.92
CA LEU A 41 -31.64 -5.16 -3.67
C LEU A 41 -30.23 -4.60 -3.91
N ALA A 42 -29.52 -5.12 -4.91
CA ALA A 42 -28.16 -4.69 -5.24
C ALA A 42 -28.13 -3.28 -5.85
N TYR A 43 -29.21 -2.86 -6.49
CA TYR A 43 -29.32 -1.56 -7.12
C TYR A 43 -30.71 -0.95 -6.87
N SER A 44 -31.27 -0.24 -7.84
CA SER A 44 -32.57 0.41 -7.68
C SER A 44 -33.72 -0.61 -7.62
N PRO A 45 -34.72 -0.39 -6.74
CA PRO A 45 -34.84 0.71 -5.79
C PRO A 45 -34.17 0.46 -4.42
N GLY A 46 -33.78 -0.78 -4.10
CA GLY A 46 -33.39 -1.20 -2.75
C GLY A 46 -32.10 -0.58 -2.20
N VAL A 47 -31.15 -0.23 -3.07
CA VAL A 47 -29.89 0.43 -2.67
C VAL A 47 -30.12 1.75 -1.93
N ALA A 48 -31.26 2.42 -2.18
CA ALA A 48 -31.62 3.67 -1.52
C ALA A 48 -31.63 3.53 0.02
N ALA A 49 -32.09 2.39 0.55
CA ALA A 49 -32.13 2.16 1.99
C ALA A 49 -30.72 2.18 2.64
N ALA A 50 -29.70 1.66 1.94
CA ALA A 50 -28.32 1.74 2.43
C ALA A 50 -27.77 3.16 2.33
N CYS A 51 -28.10 3.90 1.26
CA CYS A 51 -27.71 5.30 1.11
C CYS A 51 -28.33 6.20 2.19
N GLU A 52 -29.63 6.04 2.46
CA GLU A 52 -30.36 6.78 3.50
C GLU A 52 -29.77 6.49 4.88
N ALA A 53 -29.50 5.22 5.22
CA ALA A 53 -28.87 4.85 6.48
C ALA A 53 -27.48 5.50 6.66
N ILE A 54 -26.66 5.57 5.61
CA ILE A 54 -25.35 6.23 5.66
C ILE A 54 -25.48 7.76 5.74
N ALA A 55 -26.51 8.33 5.12
CA ALA A 55 -26.79 9.77 5.20
C ALA A 55 -27.23 10.18 6.61
N GLU A 56 -27.98 9.31 7.30
CA GLU A 56 -28.38 9.48 8.70
C GLU A 56 -27.21 9.24 9.68
N ASP A 57 -26.41 8.19 9.47
CA ASP A 57 -25.21 7.87 10.24
C ASP A 57 -24.04 7.48 9.32
N PRO A 58 -23.06 8.38 9.07
CA PRO A 58 -21.91 8.08 8.23
C PRO A 58 -21.05 6.90 8.68
N SER A 59 -21.13 6.48 9.96
CA SER A 59 -20.38 5.34 10.47
C SER A 59 -20.86 4.00 9.87
N GLU A 60 -22.13 3.96 9.42
CA GLU A 60 -22.72 2.78 8.78
C GLU A 60 -22.04 2.43 7.45
N ALA A 61 -21.27 3.33 6.85
CA ALA A 61 -20.45 3.03 5.68
C ALA A 61 -19.48 1.86 5.95
N ALA A 62 -18.99 1.71 7.20
CA ALA A 62 -18.13 0.59 7.59
C ALA A 62 -18.86 -0.76 7.60
N ARG A 63 -20.19 -0.76 7.79
CA ARG A 63 -21.03 -1.97 7.88
C ARG A 63 -21.74 -2.30 6.57
N LEU A 64 -22.19 -1.28 5.85
CA LEU A 64 -23.04 -1.39 4.66
C LEU A 64 -22.26 -1.37 3.34
N THR A 65 -20.95 -1.13 3.39
CA THR A 65 -20.09 -1.12 2.20
C THR A 65 -18.81 -1.91 2.45
N ILE A 66 -17.98 -2.06 1.40
CA ILE A 66 -16.67 -2.70 1.49
C ILE A 66 -15.61 -1.82 2.18
N ARG A 67 -15.92 -0.55 2.49
CA ARG A 67 -14.96 0.47 2.95
C ARG A 67 -14.05 -0.02 4.07
N SER A 68 -14.59 -0.73 5.05
CA SER A 68 -13.85 -1.22 6.22
C SER A 68 -12.78 -2.27 5.89
N ASN A 69 -12.90 -2.98 4.77
CA ASN A 69 -11.91 -3.96 4.29
C ASN A 69 -11.12 -3.48 3.07
N LEU A 70 -11.41 -2.28 2.55
CA LEU A 70 -10.84 -1.75 1.31
C LEU A 70 -9.67 -0.81 1.61
N VAL A 71 -8.50 -1.12 1.05
CA VAL A 71 -7.30 -0.27 1.12
C VAL A 71 -6.96 0.27 -0.28
N ALA A 72 -6.53 1.52 -0.36
CA ALA A 72 -5.91 2.04 -1.58
C ALA A 72 -4.41 1.75 -1.56
N VAL A 73 -3.87 1.09 -2.59
CA VAL A 73 -2.42 1.09 -2.84
C VAL A 73 -2.14 2.22 -3.82
N VAL A 74 -1.45 3.26 -3.35
CA VAL A 74 -1.31 4.52 -4.10
C VAL A 74 0.15 4.82 -4.40
N THR A 75 0.43 5.19 -5.65
CA THR A 75 1.76 5.57 -6.12
C THR A 75 1.68 6.69 -7.15
N ASN A 76 2.80 7.38 -7.41
CA ASN A 76 3.02 8.19 -8.61
C ASN A 76 4.11 7.61 -9.53
N GLY A 77 4.63 6.41 -9.22
CA GLY A 77 5.60 5.70 -10.04
C GLY A 77 6.99 6.36 -10.10
N THR A 78 7.36 7.15 -9.09
CA THR A 78 8.63 7.90 -9.06
C THR A 78 9.80 7.11 -8.49
N ALA A 79 9.56 6.01 -7.78
CA ALA A 79 10.60 5.15 -7.22
C ALA A 79 10.25 3.66 -7.30
N VAL A 80 9.81 3.20 -8.49
CA VAL A 80 9.35 1.82 -8.67
C VAL A 80 10.51 0.84 -8.57
N LEU A 81 10.54 0.05 -7.50
CA LEU A 81 11.58 -0.96 -7.26
C LEU A 81 13.00 -0.36 -7.42
N GLY A 82 13.87 -1.04 -8.17
CA GLY A 82 15.17 -0.50 -8.59
C GLY A 82 15.17 0.15 -9.98
N LEU A 83 13.99 0.46 -10.55
CA LEU A 83 13.83 1.06 -11.88
C LEU A 83 13.77 2.59 -11.83
N GLY A 84 13.50 3.16 -10.65
CA GLY A 84 13.42 4.59 -10.45
C GLY A 84 12.10 5.19 -10.97
N SER A 85 12.17 6.40 -11.50
CA SER A 85 11.01 7.15 -11.96
C SER A 85 10.59 6.71 -13.36
N ILE A 86 9.73 5.70 -13.43
CA ILE A 86 9.18 5.16 -14.68
C ILE A 86 7.74 5.61 -14.96
N GLY A 87 7.15 6.36 -14.02
CA GLY A 87 5.82 6.96 -14.14
C GLY A 87 4.68 6.02 -13.74
N PRO A 88 3.47 6.58 -13.57
CA PRO A 88 2.32 5.88 -13.01
C PRO A 88 1.92 4.64 -13.82
N LEU A 89 1.79 4.75 -15.15
CA LEU A 89 1.39 3.60 -15.98
C LEU A 89 2.35 2.42 -15.90
N ALA A 90 3.66 2.69 -15.88
CA ALA A 90 4.66 1.64 -15.79
C ALA A 90 4.77 1.05 -14.37
N SER A 91 4.29 1.76 -13.35
CA SER A 91 4.21 1.27 -11.96
C SER A 91 3.05 0.31 -11.72
N LYS A 92 1.99 0.38 -12.53
CA LYS A 92 0.74 -0.38 -12.37
C LYS A 92 0.93 -1.88 -12.14
N PRO A 93 1.81 -2.60 -12.89
CA PRO A 93 2.06 -4.01 -12.62
C PRO A 93 2.57 -4.27 -11.20
N VAL A 94 3.33 -3.35 -10.59
CA VAL A 94 3.80 -3.51 -9.19
C VAL A 94 2.64 -3.31 -8.21
N MET A 95 1.80 -2.30 -8.44
CA MET A 95 0.66 -1.98 -7.58
C MET A 95 -0.41 -3.08 -7.58
N GLU A 96 -0.75 -3.63 -8.75
CA GLU A 96 -1.58 -4.83 -8.85
C GLU A 96 -0.95 -6.02 -8.09
N GLY A 97 0.39 -6.08 -8.07
CA GLY A 97 1.15 -7.08 -7.31
C GLY A 97 0.92 -6.94 -5.82
N LYS A 98 1.03 -5.72 -5.29
CA LYS A 98 0.72 -5.44 -3.88
C LYS A 98 -0.72 -5.77 -3.54
N ALA A 99 -1.67 -5.43 -4.40
CA ALA A 99 -3.08 -5.76 -4.22
C ALA A 99 -3.32 -7.27 -4.05
N VAL A 100 -2.76 -8.11 -4.93
CA VAL A 100 -2.93 -9.57 -4.81
C VAL A 100 -2.24 -10.14 -3.55
N LEU A 101 -1.15 -9.53 -3.09
CA LEU A 101 -0.48 -9.94 -1.85
C LEU A 101 -1.34 -9.59 -0.62
N PHE A 102 -1.89 -8.37 -0.55
CA PHE A 102 -2.84 -7.98 0.50
C PHE A 102 -4.01 -8.96 0.57
N LYS A 103 -4.62 -9.29 -0.58
CA LYS A 103 -5.75 -10.20 -0.64
C LYS A 103 -5.35 -11.63 -0.23
N LYS A 104 -4.24 -12.13 -0.75
CA LYS A 104 -3.80 -13.52 -0.54
C LYS A 104 -3.38 -13.79 0.90
N PHE A 105 -2.68 -12.86 1.54
CA PHE A 105 -2.07 -13.09 2.85
C PHE A 105 -2.86 -12.50 4.03
N ALA A 106 -3.68 -11.47 3.80
CA ALA A 106 -4.43 -10.78 4.85
C ALA A 106 -5.95 -10.72 4.61
N GLY A 107 -6.44 -11.14 3.44
CA GLY A 107 -7.86 -11.06 3.10
C GLY A 107 -8.38 -9.65 2.82
N ILE A 108 -7.49 -8.65 2.77
CA ILE A 108 -7.79 -7.24 2.52
C ILE A 108 -8.09 -7.03 1.03
N ASP A 109 -9.16 -6.29 0.73
CA ASP A 109 -9.48 -5.88 -0.63
C ASP A 109 -8.70 -4.60 -0.97
N VAL A 110 -8.25 -4.49 -2.22
CA VAL A 110 -7.42 -3.37 -2.65
C VAL A 110 -7.88 -2.83 -3.99
N PHE A 111 -7.86 -1.50 -4.12
CA PHE A 111 -7.72 -0.84 -5.42
C PHE A 111 -6.35 -0.18 -5.52
N ASP A 112 -5.66 -0.48 -6.60
CA ASP A 112 -4.44 0.22 -7.03
C ASP A 112 -4.81 1.56 -7.70
N ILE A 113 -4.15 2.64 -7.26
CA ILE A 113 -4.41 4.01 -7.70
C ILE A 113 -3.09 4.66 -8.10
N GLU A 114 -2.84 4.73 -9.41
CA GLU A 114 -1.66 5.41 -9.97
C GLU A 114 -1.99 6.88 -10.27
N VAL A 115 -1.46 7.79 -9.47
CA VAL A 115 -1.69 9.24 -9.60
C VAL A 115 -0.61 9.85 -10.50
N ASP A 116 -1.02 10.42 -11.63
CA ASP A 116 -0.12 11.15 -12.54
C ASP A 116 0.16 12.57 -12.03
N SER A 117 0.88 12.66 -10.92
CA SER A 117 1.31 13.93 -10.34
C SER A 117 2.72 13.82 -9.77
N GLY A 118 3.62 14.65 -10.31
CA GLY A 118 4.96 14.87 -9.75
C GLY A 118 5.00 15.90 -8.62
N ASP A 119 3.93 16.69 -8.46
CA ASP A 119 3.79 17.67 -7.37
C ASP A 119 3.24 16.98 -6.10
N PRO A 120 3.98 17.00 -4.97
CA PRO A 120 3.55 16.41 -3.71
C PRO A 120 2.23 16.96 -3.17
N ASP A 121 1.98 18.26 -3.32
CA ASP A 121 0.80 18.90 -2.74
C ASP A 121 -0.45 18.50 -3.53
N HIS A 122 -0.42 18.60 -4.86
CA HIS A 122 -1.48 18.09 -5.72
C HIS A 122 -1.70 16.57 -5.55
N PHE A 123 -0.63 15.78 -5.39
CA PHE A 123 -0.75 14.35 -5.08
C PHE A 123 -1.53 14.13 -3.78
N CYS A 124 -1.20 14.87 -2.71
CA CYS A 124 -1.90 14.79 -1.44
C CYS A 124 -3.37 15.22 -1.55
N GLU A 125 -3.67 16.22 -2.36
CA GLU A 125 -5.05 16.66 -2.62
C GLU A 125 -5.88 15.56 -3.27
N VAL A 126 -5.37 14.93 -4.31
CA VAL A 126 -6.04 13.82 -5.01
C VAL A 126 -6.29 12.66 -4.04
N VAL A 127 -5.28 12.23 -3.29
CA VAL A 127 -5.41 11.09 -2.36
C VAL A 127 -6.36 11.39 -1.22
N ALA A 128 -6.27 12.58 -0.60
CA ALA A 128 -7.15 12.96 0.48
C ALA A 128 -8.62 13.07 0.05
N ALA A 129 -8.89 13.48 -1.19
CA ALA A 129 -10.25 13.53 -1.73
C ALA A 129 -10.89 12.14 -1.87
N LEU A 130 -10.10 11.07 -1.95
CA LEU A 130 -10.56 9.70 -2.06
C LEU A 130 -10.86 9.02 -0.71
N GLU A 131 -10.61 9.68 0.43
CA GLU A 131 -10.85 9.15 1.79
C GLU A 131 -12.23 8.48 2.01
N PRO A 132 -13.35 8.99 1.47
CA PRO A 132 -14.65 8.35 1.68
C PRO A 132 -14.70 6.90 1.18
N THR A 133 -13.94 6.55 0.14
CA THR A 133 -13.93 5.22 -0.47
C THR A 133 -13.20 4.18 0.38
N PHE A 134 -12.12 4.58 1.04
CA PHE A 134 -11.14 3.66 1.61
C PHE A 134 -11.17 3.60 3.14
N GLY A 135 -10.86 2.43 3.68
CA GLY A 135 -10.62 2.21 5.11
C GLY A 135 -9.17 2.46 5.53
N GLY A 136 -8.23 2.50 4.57
CA GLY A 136 -6.83 2.85 4.79
C GLY A 136 -6.10 3.14 3.48
N ILE A 137 -4.95 3.81 3.57
CA ILE A 137 -4.08 4.16 2.45
C ILE A 137 -2.71 3.51 2.66
N ASN A 138 -2.25 2.78 1.65
CA ASN A 138 -0.89 2.26 1.53
C ASN A 138 -0.15 3.04 0.43
N LEU A 139 0.78 3.91 0.82
CA LEU A 139 1.67 4.61 -0.11
C LEU A 139 2.82 3.69 -0.52
N GLU A 140 3.12 3.67 -1.82
CA GLU A 140 4.06 2.72 -2.41
C GLU A 140 4.93 3.39 -3.50
N ASP A 141 6.22 3.05 -3.57
CA ASP A 141 7.12 3.40 -4.68
C ASP A 141 7.18 4.92 -4.98
N ILE A 142 7.17 5.75 -3.93
CA ILE A 142 7.30 7.22 -4.01
C ILE A 142 8.72 7.63 -3.63
N LYS A 143 9.36 8.46 -4.47
CA LYS A 143 10.75 8.87 -4.24
C LYS A 143 10.92 9.72 -2.97
N ALA A 144 12.11 9.62 -2.38
CA ALA A 144 12.57 10.55 -1.37
C ALA A 144 13.18 11.82 -2.02
N PRO A 145 13.10 12.99 -1.36
CA PRO A 145 12.50 13.24 -0.04
C PRO A 145 10.97 13.44 -0.04
N GLU A 146 10.33 13.49 -1.20
CA GLU A 146 8.90 13.83 -1.34
C GLU A 146 7.97 12.87 -0.59
N CYS A 147 8.32 11.59 -0.53
CA CYS A 147 7.54 10.58 0.20
C CYS A 147 7.34 10.91 1.68
N PHE A 148 8.29 11.59 2.34
CA PHE A 148 8.16 12.01 3.73
C PHE A 148 7.12 13.13 3.88
N GLN A 149 7.19 14.15 3.00
CA GLN A 149 6.21 15.25 2.98
C GLN A 149 4.81 14.72 2.71
N ILE A 150 4.68 13.81 1.73
CA ILE A 150 3.40 13.23 1.33
C ILE A 150 2.79 12.44 2.50
N GLU A 151 3.56 11.56 3.13
CA GLU A 151 3.06 10.75 4.25
C GLU A 151 2.62 11.64 5.43
N ASP A 152 3.44 12.62 5.82
CA ASP A 152 3.13 13.54 6.91
C ASP A 152 1.89 14.40 6.62
N ALA A 153 1.75 14.89 5.39
CA ALA A 153 0.60 15.69 4.98
C ALA A 153 -0.70 14.87 5.01
N LEU A 154 -0.66 13.65 4.46
CA LEU A 154 -1.83 12.77 4.42
C LEU A 154 -2.23 12.28 5.81
N LYS A 155 -1.27 11.91 6.68
CA LYS A 155 -1.54 11.55 8.08
C LYS A 155 -2.20 12.67 8.87
N LYS A 156 -1.87 13.94 8.59
CA LYS A 156 -2.49 15.10 9.26
C LYS A 156 -3.89 15.40 8.73
N ARG A 157 -4.13 15.17 7.43
CA ARG A 157 -5.38 15.55 6.76
C ARG A 157 -6.45 14.48 6.86
N MET A 158 -6.07 13.21 6.83
CA MET A 158 -7.01 12.10 6.70
C MET A 158 -7.42 11.51 8.05
N LYS A 159 -8.65 11.00 8.15
CA LYS A 159 -9.16 10.32 9.37
C LYS A 159 -9.02 8.80 9.32
N ILE A 160 -8.39 8.27 8.26
CA ILE A 160 -8.07 6.85 8.09
C ILE A 160 -6.56 6.63 8.20
N PRO A 161 -6.09 5.42 8.54
CA PRO A 161 -4.67 5.12 8.57
C PRO A 161 -4.00 5.34 7.21
N VAL A 162 -2.86 6.02 7.24
CA VAL A 162 -1.96 6.19 6.10
C VAL A 162 -0.62 5.55 6.46
N PHE A 163 -0.13 4.67 5.61
CA PHE A 163 1.08 3.89 5.83
C PHE A 163 1.93 3.88 4.57
N HIS A 164 3.23 4.17 4.69
CA HIS A 164 4.18 4.02 3.60
C HIS A 164 4.97 2.71 3.75
N ASP A 165 4.78 1.76 2.84
CA ASP A 165 5.33 0.40 2.98
C ASP A 165 6.87 0.38 2.86
N ASP A 166 7.43 1.06 1.86
CA ASP A 166 8.90 1.10 1.67
C ASP A 166 9.64 1.68 2.88
N GLN A 167 8.98 2.54 3.66
CA GLN A 167 9.53 3.08 4.90
C GLN A 167 9.28 2.14 6.07
N HIS A 168 8.03 2.06 6.52
CA HIS A 168 7.69 1.44 7.80
C HIS A 168 7.61 -0.08 7.69
N GLY A 169 7.14 -0.61 6.56
CA GLY A 169 7.12 -2.06 6.29
C GLY A 169 8.53 -2.64 6.33
N THR A 170 9.46 -1.99 5.61
CA THR A 170 10.88 -2.34 5.66
C THR A 170 11.45 -2.24 7.08
N ALA A 171 11.16 -1.14 7.79
CA ALA A 171 11.66 -0.93 9.15
C ALA A 171 11.18 -2.00 10.14
N ILE A 172 9.91 -2.43 10.07
CA ILE A 172 9.33 -3.47 10.93
C ILE A 172 10.04 -4.81 10.69
N ILE A 173 10.24 -5.21 9.44
CA ILE A 173 10.89 -6.49 9.11
C ILE A 173 12.37 -6.46 9.47
N VAL A 174 13.07 -5.36 9.23
CA VAL A 174 14.48 -5.19 9.63
C VAL A 174 14.62 -5.22 11.15
N ALA A 175 13.75 -4.53 11.88
CA ALA A 175 13.72 -4.57 13.34
C ALA A 175 13.53 -6.00 13.88
N ALA A 176 12.59 -6.74 13.32
CA ALA A 176 12.36 -8.14 13.69
C ALA A 176 13.58 -9.02 13.41
N ALA A 177 14.23 -8.85 12.25
CA ALA A 177 15.43 -9.58 11.87
C ALA A 177 16.62 -9.27 12.81
N VAL A 178 16.85 -7.99 13.11
CA VAL A 178 17.90 -7.54 14.04
C VAL A 178 17.65 -8.10 15.43
N LEU A 179 16.43 -7.99 15.96
CA LEU A 179 16.09 -8.51 17.29
C LEU A 179 16.35 -10.02 17.40
N ASN A 180 15.94 -10.79 16.40
CA ASN A 180 16.18 -12.23 16.36
C ASN A 180 17.68 -12.57 16.21
N GLY A 181 18.40 -11.83 15.38
CA GLY A 181 19.85 -12.00 15.21
C GLY A 181 20.63 -11.71 16.48
N LEU A 182 20.26 -10.64 17.20
CA LEU A 182 20.86 -10.28 18.49
C LEU A 182 20.58 -11.34 19.56
N LYS A 183 19.33 -11.83 19.63
CA LYS A 183 18.95 -12.92 20.53
C LYS A 183 19.79 -14.18 20.25
N TYR A 184 19.95 -14.55 18.99
CA TYR A 184 20.77 -15.70 18.60
C TYR A 184 22.26 -15.51 18.97
N ALA A 185 22.77 -14.30 18.81
CA ALA A 185 24.16 -13.95 19.15
C ALA A 185 24.39 -13.70 20.67
N GLY A 186 23.34 -13.73 21.50
CA GLY A 186 23.43 -13.40 22.92
C GLY A 186 23.82 -11.94 23.19
N LYS A 187 23.49 -11.01 22.28
CA LYS A 187 23.81 -9.58 22.38
C LYS A 187 22.57 -8.75 22.68
N ARG A 188 22.75 -7.59 23.31
CA ARG A 188 21.67 -6.61 23.51
C ARG A 188 21.76 -5.48 22.49
N LEU A 189 20.60 -4.92 22.12
CA LEU A 189 20.50 -3.86 21.11
C LEU A 189 21.24 -2.57 21.54
N ASP A 190 21.25 -2.27 22.84
CA ASP A 190 21.90 -1.11 23.44
C ASP A 190 23.44 -1.22 23.53
N GLU A 191 23.99 -2.40 23.22
CA GLU A 191 25.44 -2.71 23.32
C GLU A 191 26.11 -2.94 21.95
N VAL A 192 25.34 -2.96 20.86
CA VAL A 192 25.88 -3.18 19.52
C VAL A 192 26.11 -1.87 18.78
N LYS A 193 27.15 -1.87 17.94
CA LYS A 193 27.39 -0.82 16.94
C LYS A 193 26.62 -1.14 15.67
N ILE A 194 25.84 -0.19 15.19
CA ILE A 194 24.99 -0.37 14.02
C ILE A 194 25.54 0.48 12.89
N VAL A 195 25.89 -0.18 11.79
CA VAL A 195 26.34 0.50 10.57
C VAL A 195 25.26 0.34 9.51
N THR A 196 24.78 1.46 8.96
CA THR A 196 23.91 1.47 7.78
C THR A 196 24.71 1.88 6.56
N SER A 197 24.38 1.30 5.41
CA SER A 197 24.89 1.75 4.10
C SER A 197 23.71 2.18 3.26
N GLY A 198 23.57 3.50 3.07
CA GLY A 198 22.43 4.15 2.44
C GLY A 198 21.69 5.11 3.38
N ALA A 199 21.12 6.16 2.79
CA ALA A 199 20.42 7.23 3.51
C ALA A 199 19.08 7.60 2.85
N GLY A 200 18.45 6.65 2.16
CA GLY A 200 17.12 6.81 1.57
C GLY A 200 15.98 6.54 2.56
N ALA A 201 14.74 6.60 2.08
CA ALA A 201 13.51 6.45 2.87
C ALA A 201 13.52 5.20 3.78
N ALA A 202 13.77 4.03 3.19
CA ALA A 202 13.84 2.75 3.92
C ALA A 202 14.93 2.75 5.00
N ALA A 203 16.14 3.20 4.68
CA ALA A 203 17.28 3.17 5.61
C ALA A 203 17.06 4.08 6.82
N LEU A 204 16.55 5.30 6.60
CA LEU A 204 16.24 6.24 7.67
C LEU A 204 15.10 5.71 8.56
N ALA A 205 14.05 5.15 7.97
CA ALA A 205 12.96 4.53 8.72
C ALA A 205 13.45 3.33 9.58
N CYS A 206 14.31 2.47 9.02
CA CYS A 206 14.90 1.35 9.77
C CYS A 206 15.73 1.82 10.97
N LEU A 207 16.59 2.83 10.78
CA LEU A 207 17.40 3.38 11.86
C LEU A 207 16.52 4.03 12.94
N ASN A 208 15.52 4.83 12.55
CA ASN A 208 14.61 5.46 13.49
C ASN A 208 13.83 4.43 14.31
N MET A 209 13.37 3.34 13.66
CA MET A 209 12.71 2.23 14.35
C MET A 209 13.65 1.57 15.37
N LEU A 210 14.89 1.24 14.98
CA LEU A 210 15.87 0.64 15.89
C LEU A 210 16.21 1.56 17.08
N LEU A 211 16.33 2.87 16.84
CA LEU A 211 16.51 3.86 17.91
C LEU A 211 15.31 3.87 18.86
N SER A 212 14.08 3.84 18.34
CA SER A 212 12.86 3.77 19.17
C SER A 212 12.77 2.49 20.00
N MET A 213 13.40 1.40 19.55
CA MET A 213 13.49 0.12 20.26
C MET A 213 14.64 0.04 21.28
N GLY A 214 15.46 1.08 21.39
CA GLY A 214 16.54 1.18 22.39
C GLY A 214 17.96 1.03 21.84
N ALA A 215 18.16 1.04 20.52
CA ALA A 215 19.49 1.29 19.97
C ALA A 215 19.97 2.69 20.37
N LYS A 216 21.27 2.84 20.65
CA LYS A 216 21.85 4.14 21.00
C LYS A 216 22.36 4.84 19.75
N ARG A 217 22.18 6.16 19.67
CA ARG A 217 22.58 6.97 18.51
C ARG A 217 24.11 7.13 18.42
N GLU A 218 24.77 7.07 19.56
CA GLU A 218 26.22 7.20 19.72
C GLU A 218 27.01 5.90 19.48
N ASN A 219 26.33 4.76 19.38
CA ASN A 219 26.96 3.45 19.16
C ASN A 219 27.41 3.27 17.71
#